data_AF-A0A9E4SIJ4-F1
#
_entry.id   AF-A0A9E4SIJ4-F1
#
_cell.length_a   1.000
_cell.length_b   1.000
_cell.length_c   1.000
_cell.angle_alpha   90.00
_cell.angle_beta   90.00
_cell.angle_gamma   90.00
#
_symmetry.space_group_name_H-M   'P 1'
#
loop_
_entity.id
_entity.type
_entity.pdbx_description
1 polymer ?
#
loop_
_entity_poly.entity_id
_entity_poly.type
_entity_poly.pdbx_seq_one_letter_code
_entity_poly.pdbx_strand_id
1 'polypeptide(L)'
;AGEPIPRRDQIDENLHRFRNAGNDYLIDREEQRTKTFLGIGLEFLPHDGVATESQGHIYDRSQEHLGKSDMGVIAVRRRLLKAIEAFERGDPLPHITTDAEQPMTHIDTIAESIPSGDSWREHFTHLTLEAPPVTHA
;
A
#
# COMPACT_ATOMS: atom_id res chain seq x y z
N ALA A 1 -30.01 3.76 -4.25
CA ALA A 1 -28.97 2.73 -4.45
C ALA A 1 -27.64 3.41 -4.10
N GLY A 2 -26.93 2.91 -3.09
CA GLY A 2 -25.69 3.55 -2.61
C GLY A 2 -24.65 3.63 -3.72
N GLU A 3 -23.80 4.65 -3.66
CA GLU A 3 -22.69 4.81 -4.61
C GLU A 3 -21.90 3.49 -4.70
N PRO A 4 -21.45 3.08 -5.91
CA PRO A 4 -20.62 1.91 -6.05
C PRO A 4 -19.39 2.07 -5.17
N ILE A 5 -19.18 1.15 -4.22
CA ILE A 5 -17.91 1.10 -3.50
C ILE A 5 -16.84 0.87 -4.57
N PRO A 6 -15.87 1.80 -4.73
CA PRO A 6 -14.78 1.60 -5.68
C PRO A 6 -14.12 0.26 -5.38
N ARG A 7 -13.87 -0.56 -6.42
CA ARG A 7 -13.10 -1.82 -6.38
C ARG A 7 -13.87 -3.12 -6.04
N ARG A 8 -15.22 -3.11 -5.91
CA ARG A 8 -16.03 -4.35 -5.75
C ARG A 8 -16.06 -5.25 -6.99
N ASP A 9 -15.62 -4.76 -8.13
CA ASP A 9 -15.59 -5.49 -9.40
C ASP A 9 -14.45 -6.51 -9.51
N GLN A 10 -13.42 -6.38 -8.66
CA GLN A 10 -12.26 -7.30 -8.63
C GLN A 10 -12.31 -8.31 -7.47
N ILE A 11 -13.32 -8.20 -6.60
CA ILE A 11 -13.43 -8.94 -5.35
C ILE A 11 -14.83 -9.56 -5.24
N ASP A 12 -14.92 -10.83 -4.84
CA ASP A 12 -16.19 -11.54 -4.67
C ASP A 12 -16.93 -11.18 -3.37
N GLU A 13 -18.10 -11.78 -3.16
CA GLU A 13 -18.92 -11.57 -1.96
C GLU A 13 -18.26 -12.02 -0.66
N ASN A 14 -17.24 -12.89 -0.75
CA ASN A 14 -16.46 -13.41 0.37
C ASN A 14 -15.16 -12.62 0.59
N LEU A 15 -15.00 -11.48 -0.10
CA LEU A 15 -13.81 -10.63 -0.05
C LEU A 15 -12.54 -11.29 -0.63
N HIS A 16 -12.69 -12.26 -1.51
CA HIS A 16 -11.58 -12.86 -2.26
C HIS A 16 -11.40 -12.21 -3.63
N ARG A 17 -10.15 -12.09 -4.08
CA ARG A 17 -9.86 -11.64 -5.44
C ARG A 17 -10.35 -12.65 -6.47
N PHE A 18 -11.06 -12.19 -7.50
CA PHE A 18 -11.45 -13.05 -8.63
C PHE A 18 -10.24 -13.59 -9.39
N ARG A 19 -9.21 -12.76 -9.60
CA ARG A 19 -7.92 -13.14 -10.20
C ARG A 19 -6.93 -13.43 -9.09
N ASN A 20 -6.46 -14.67 -8.99
CA ASN A 20 -5.54 -15.10 -7.94
C ASN A 20 -4.63 -16.24 -8.43
N ALA A 21 -3.62 -16.62 -7.64
CA ALA A 21 -2.68 -17.67 -8.00
C ALA A 21 -3.36 -19.02 -8.28
N GLY A 22 -4.50 -19.31 -7.65
CA GLY A 22 -5.24 -20.56 -7.81
C GLY A 22 -5.90 -20.72 -9.19
N ASN A 23 -6.07 -19.63 -9.94
CA ASN A 23 -6.63 -19.66 -11.30
C ASN A 23 -5.70 -19.00 -12.33
N ASP A 24 -4.40 -19.00 -12.07
CA ASP A 24 -3.38 -18.36 -12.91
C ASP A 24 -3.77 -16.92 -13.28
N TYR A 25 -4.37 -16.20 -12.31
CA TYR A 25 -4.85 -14.83 -12.42
C TYR A 25 -5.81 -14.57 -13.60
N LEU A 26 -6.42 -15.63 -14.16
CA LEU A 26 -7.24 -15.60 -15.36
C LEU A 26 -6.55 -14.87 -16.53
N ILE A 27 -5.25 -15.09 -16.73
CA ILE A 27 -4.46 -14.43 -17.77
C ILE A 27 -5.08 -14.65 -19.16
N ASP A 28 -5.40 -13.56 -19.85
CA ASP A 28 -5.76 -13.55 -21.27
C ASP A 28 -4.49 -13.35 -22.11
N ARG A 29 -4.09 -14.38 -22.86
CA ARG A 29 -2.89 -14.37 -23.69
C ARG A 29 -3.03 -13.51 -24.95
N GLU A 30 -4.24 -13.32 -25.46
CA GLU A 30 -4.49 -12.41 -26.58
C GLU A 30 -4.37 -10.96 -26.12
N GLU A 31 -4.93 -10.64 -24.95
CA GLU A 31 -4.74 -9.34 -24.32
C GLU A 31 -3.27 -9.08 -23.98
N GLN A 32 -2.58 -10.06 -23.39
CA GLN A 32 -1.16 -9.98 -23.05
C GLN A 32 -0.31 -9.61 -24.27
N ARG A 33 -0.64 -10.19 -25.43
CA ARG A 33 0.10 -9.98 -26.67
C ARG A 33 -0.17 -8.62 -27.29
N THR A 34 -1.36 -8.05 -27.09
CA THR A 34 -1.85 -6.95 -27.93
C THR A 34 -2.21 -5.67 -27.19
N LYS A 35 -2.44 -5.72 -25.88
CA LYS A 35 -3.04 -4.62 -25.10
C LYS A 35 -2.35 -4.34 -23.77
N THR A 36 -2.19 -5.34 -22.91
CA THR A 36 -1.64 -5.15 -21.55
C THR A 36 -0.43 -6.05 -21.34
N PHE A 37 0.48 -5.69 -20.45
CA PHE A 37 1.73 -6.44 -20.28
C PHE A 37 1.53 -7.83 -19.66
N LEU A 38 0.58 -7.96 -18.72
CA LEU A 38 0.31 -9.20 -18.00
C LEU A 38 -0.93 -9.96 -18.50
N GLY A 39 -1.78 -9.35 -19.33
CA GLY A 39 -3.04 -9.96 -19.78
C GLY A 39 -4.09 -10.10 -18.68
N ILE A 40 -4.08 -9.19 -17.69
CA ILE A 40 -4.98 -9.25 -16.52
C ILE A 40 -5.84 -7.99 -16.37
N GLY A 41 -6.06 -7.25 -17.46
CA GLY A 41 -6.82 -6.01 -17.50
C GLY A 41 -5.98 -4.76 -17.23
N LEU A 42 -6.66 -3.61 -17.33
CA LEU A 42 -6.09 -2.28 -17.11
C LEU A 42 -6.21 -1.81 -15.65
N GLU A 43 -7.01 -2.51 -14.85
CA GLU A 43 -7.16 -2.23 -13.42
C GLU A 43 -5.87 -2.55 -12.68
N PHE A 44 -5.53 -1.77 -11.66
CA PHE A 44 -4.25 -1.86 -10.95
C PHE A 44 -4.23 -2.96 -9.88
N LEU A 45 -5.35 -3.18 -9.18
CA LEU A 45 -5.40 -4.14 -8.05
C LEU A 45 -4.98 -5.57 -8.40
N PRO A 46 -5.37 -6.15 -9.56
CA PRO A 46 -4.91 -7.49 -9.91
C PRO A 46 -3.39 -7.58 -10.08
N HIS A 47 -2.74 -6.49 -10.56
CA HIS A 47 -1.29 -6.47 -10.77
C HIS A 47 -0.53 -6.47 -9.45
N ASP A 48 -0.98 -5.67 -8.48
CA ASP A 48 -0.42 -5.69 -7.11
C ASP A 48 -0.66 -7.03 -6.42
N GLY A 49 -1.83 -7.65 -6.66
CA GLY A 49 -2.16 -9.00 -6.21
C GLY A 49 -1.15 -10.04 -6.70
N VAL A 50 -0.85 -10.04 -7.99
CA VAL A 50 0.17 -10.93 -8.59
C VAL A 50 1.54 -10.68 -7.99
N ALA A 51 1.97 -9.42 -7.89
CA ALA A 51 3.28 -9.08 -7.33
C ALA A 51 3.42 -9.54 -5.87
N THR A 52 2.34 -9.47 -5.09
CA THR A 52 2.32 -9.92 -3.69
C THR A 52 2.28 -11.45 -3.59
N GLU A 53 1.38 -12.11 -4.30
CA GLU A 53 1.17 -13.56 -4.23
C GLU A 53 2.34 -14.36 -4.82
N SER A 54 2.99 -13.82 -5.85
CA SER A 54 4.12 -14.50 -6.53
C SER A 54 5.37 -14.67 -5.65
N GLN A 55 5.47 -13.95 -4.54
CA GLN A 55 6.52 -14.18 -3.53
C GLN A 55 6.31 -15.46 -2.72
N GLY A 56 5.17 -16.12 -2.87
CA GLY A 56 4.75 -17.25 -2.06
C GLY A 56 4.14 -16.82 -0.72
N HIS A 57 3.59 -17.79 0.02
CA HIS A 57 2.85 -17.53 1.26
C HIS A 57 3.70 -16.81 2.32
N ILE A 58 4.93 -17.28 2.54
CA ILE A 58 5.96 -16.60 3.35
C ILE A 58 7.27 -16.71 2.60
N TYR A 59 7.80 -15.58 2.16
CA TYR A 59 9.08 -15.52 1.47
C TYR A 59 10.25 -15.69 2.45
N ASP A 60 11.25 -16.51 2.09
CA ASP A 60 12.49 -16.63 2.85
C ASP A 60 13.38 -15.40 2.67
N ARG A 61 13.31 -14.49 3.66
CA ARG A 61 14.02 -13.21 3.64
C ARG A 61 15.54 -13.35 3.80
N SER A 62 16.07 -14.53 4.13
CA SER A 62 17.53 -14.76 4.17
C SER A 62 18.18 -14.69 2.78
N GLN A 63 17.38 -14.87 1.72
CA GLN A 63 17.82 -14.85 0.32
C GLN A 63 17.54 -13.51 -0.38
N GLU A 64 16.90 -12.55 0.30
CA GLU A 64 16.48 -11.28 -0.29
C GLU A 64 17.66 -10.29 -0.41
N HIS A 65 17.86 -9.74 -1.60
CA HIS A 65 18.89 -8.75 -1.89
C HIS A 65 18.25 -7.40 -2.21
N LEU A 66 18.18 -6.52 -1.22
CA LEU A 66 17.55 -5.20 -1.36
C LEU A 66 18.50 -4.20 -2.03
N GLY A 67 17.97 -3.45 -3.00
CA GLY A 67 18.67 -2.40 -3.73
C GLY A 67 18.45 -1.01 -3.15
N LYS A 68 19.04 0.00 -3.80
CA LYS A 68 18.88 1.42 -3.41
C LYS A 68 17.43 1.92 -3.48
N SER A 69 16.61 1.36 -4.38
CA SER A 69 15.18 1.69 -4.47
C SER A 69 14.38 1.26 -3.23
N ASP A 70 14.89 0.30 -2.46
CA ASP A 70 14.17 -0.34 -1.36
C ASP A 70 14.36 0.36 -0.02
N MET A 71 14.89 1.59 -0.01
CA MET A 71 15.17 2.34 1.23
C MET A 71 13.95 2.50 2.14
N GLY A 72 12.76 2.66 1.57
CA GLY A 72 11.51 2.70 2.34
C GLY A 72 11.23 1.37 3.04
N VAL A 73 11.35 0.24 2.32
CA VAL A 73 11.18 -1.11 2.86
C VAL A 73 12.18 -1.37 3.99
N ILE A 74 13.45 -0.99 3.78
CA ILE A 74 14.51 -1.12 4.77
C ILE A 74 14.18 -0.31 6.03
N ALA A 75 13.75 0.95 5.88
CA ALA A 75 13.43 1.83 6.99
C ALA A 75 12.26 1.27 7.83
N VAL A 76 11.17 0.87 7.18
CA VAL A 76 10.00 0.30 7.84
C VAL A 76 10.36 -0.98 8.59
N ARG A 77 11.10 -1.91 7.96
CA ARG A 77 11.49 -3.17 8.62
C ARG A 77 12.40 -2.95 9.82
N ARG A 78 13.38 -2.05 9.73
CA ARG A 78 14.22 -1.67 10.88
C ARG A 78 13.40 -1.06 12.01
N ARG A 79 12.39 -0.25 11.68
CA ARG A 79 11.48 0.36 12.67
C ARG A 79 10.67 -0.71 13.41
N LEU A 80 10.13 -1.69 12.68
CA LEU A 80 9.35 -2.80 13.25
C LEU A 80 10.20 -3.71 14.13
N LEU A 81 11.41 -4.09 13.68
CA LEU A 81 12.32 -4.93 14.47
C LEU A 81 12.70 -4.27 15.80
N LYS A 82 13.04 -2.98 15.79
CA LYS A 82 13.29 -2.22 17.03
C LYS A 82 12.08 -2.15 17.95
N ALA A 83 10.87 -2.06 17.39
CA ALA A 83 9.64 -2.06 18.18
C ALA A 83 9.43 -3.42 18.84
N ILE A 84 9.71 -4.53 18.15
CA ILE A 84 9.67 -5.88 18.72
C ILE A 84 10.69 -6.02 19.85
N GLU A 85 11.95 -5.64 19.64
CA GLU A 85 12.99 -5.68 20.67
C GLU A 85 12.62 -4.85 21.91
N ALA A 86 11.98 -3.69 21.72
CA ALA A 86 11.50 -2.86 22.81
C ALA A 86 10.37 -3.53 23.59
N PHE A 87 9.40 -4.09 22.87
CA PHE A 87 8.29 -4.83 23.46
C PHE A 87 8.78 -6.03 24.30
N GLU A 88 9.78 -6.78 23.82
CA GLU A 88 10.37 -7.91 24.56
C GLU A 88 11.04 -7.49 25.87
N ARG A 89 11.52 -6.24 25.97
CA ARG A 89 12.05 -5.66 27.22
C ARG A 89 10.97 -5.11 28.15
N GLY A 90 9.71 -5.10 27.72
CA GLY A 90 8.60 -4.49 28.45
C GLY A 90 8.48 -2.98 28.23
N ASP A 91 9.19 -2.40 27.27
CA ASP A 91 9.05 -1.00 26.90
C ASP A 91 7.69 -0.77 26.20
N PRO A 92 7.05 0.40 26.35
CA PRO A 92 5.81 0.70 25.64
C PRO A 92 6.03 0.75 24.12
N LEU A 93 5.12 0.12 23.39
CA LEU A 93 5.12 0.18 21.93
C LEU A 93 4.64 1.57 21.45
N PRO A 94 5.31 2.16 20.46
CA PRO A 94 4.92 3.44 19.90
C PRO A 94 3.66 3.30 19.04
N HIS A 95 2.84 4.35 19.00
CA HIS A 95 1.63 4.41 18.17
C HIS A 95 0.64 3.26 18.45
N ILE A 96 0.56 2.87 19.72
CA ILE A 96 -0.51 2.00 20.23
C ILE A 96 -1.22 2.78 21.33
N THR A 97 -2.53 2.88 21.20
CA THR A 97 -3.40 3.38 22.27
C THR A 97 -4.40 2.28 22.61
N THR A 98 -4.45 1.93 23.90
CA THR A 98 -5.52 1.10 24.46
C THR A 98 -6.56 1.96 25.18
N ASP A 99 -6.32 3.28 25.25
CA ASP A 99 -7.18 4.26 25.88
C ASP A 99 -8.18 4.77 24.84
N ALA A 100 -9.45 4.43 25.04
CA ALA A 100 -10.53 4.85 24.16
C ALA A 100 -10.71 6.38 24.13
N GLU A 101 -10.24 7.08 25.16
CA GLU A 101 -10.28 8.54 25.26
C GLU A 101 -9.08 9.22 24.56
N GLN A 102 -8.07 8.46 24.14
CA GLN A 102 -6.91 8.95 23.38
C GLN A 102 -6.76 8.20 22.06
N PRO A 103 -7.72 8.31 21.13
CA PRO A 103 -7.62 7.66 19.84
C PRO A 103 -6.54 8.33 18.97
N MET A 104 -5.94 7.57 18.05
CA MET A 104 -4.94 8.08 17.09
C MET A 104 -5.59 8.81 15.90
N THR A 105 -6.57 9.68 16.16
CA THR A 105 -7.34 10.42 15.13
C THR A 105 -6.52 11.48 14.40
N HIS A 106 -5.33 11.80 14.89
CA HIS A 106 -4.38 12.68 14.21
C HIS A 106 -3.74 12.04 12.97
N ILE A 107 -3.90 10.73 12.77
CA ILE A 107 -3.49 10.03 11.55
C ILE A 107 -4.73 9.84 10.69
N ASP A 108 -4.76 10.50 9.53
CA ASP A 108 -5.83 10.38 8.55
C ASP A 108 -5.26 10.23 7.14
N THR A 109 -6.04 9.67 6.21
CA THR A 109 -5.68 9.54 4.80
C THR A 109 -6.76 10.18 3.93
N ILE A 110 -6.37 11.22 3.20
CA ILE A 110 -7.24 11.95 2.28
C ILE A 110 -6.77 11.64 0.84
N ALA A 111 -7.72 11.35 -0.04
CA ALA A 111 -7.47 11.18 -1.47
C ALA A 111 -8.44 12.04 -2.27
N GLU A 112 -7.91 12.96 -3.08
CA GLU A 112 -8.69 13.86 -3.93
C GLU A 112 -7.99 14.05 -5.28
N SER A 113 -8.78 14.18 -6.34
CA SER A 113 -8.27 14.56 -7.66
C SER A 113 -8.21 16.08 -7.75
N ILE A 114 -7.00 16.62 -7.95
CA ILE A 114 -6.79 18.06 -8.17
C ILE A 114 -6.54 18.36 -9.66
N PRO A 115 -6.93 19.54 -10.18
CA PRO A 115 -6.65 19.92 -11.55
C PRO A 115 -5.15 19.89 -11.88
N SER A 116 -4.83 19.54 -13.11
CA SER A 116 -3.44 19.54 -13.58
C SER A 116 -2.88 20.97 -13.57
N GLY A 117 -1.76 21.16 -12.87
CA GLY A 117 -1.09 22.46 -12.73
C GLY A 117 -1.30 23.11 -11.36
N ASP A 118 -2.28 22.65 -10.59
CA ASP A 118 -2.53 23.16 -9.24
C ASP A 118 -1.48 22.64 -8.25
N SER A 119 -1.06 23.50 -7.33
CA SER A 119 -0.13 23.12 -6.26
C SER A 119 -0.88 22.31 -5.21
N TRP A 120 -0.52 21.04 -5.03
CA TRP A 120 -1.09 20.21 -3.95
C TRP A 120 -0.91 20.86 -2.57
N ARG A 121 0.14 21.66 -2.38
CA ARG A 121 0.39 22.36 -1.11
C ARG A 121 -0.63 23.46 -0.85
N GLU A 122 -1.00 24.19 -1.90
CA GLU A 122 -2.02 25.23 -1.82
C GLU A 122 -3.43 24.63 -1.76
N HIS A 123 -3.65 23.49 -2.42
CA HIS A 123 -4.91 22.76 -2.35
C HIS A 123 -5.17 22.19 -0.95
N PHE A 124 -4.14 21.59 -0.34
CA PHE A 124 -4.22 21.02 1.01
C PHE A 124 -3.56 21.92 2.06
N THR A 125 -3.88 23.21 2.08
CA THR A 125 -3.30 24.17 3.05
C THR A 125 -3.35 23.67 4.50
N HIS A 126 -4.46 23.04 4.89
CA HIS A 126 -4.68 22.45 6.21
C HIS A 126 -3.75 21.26 6.56
N LEU A 127 -3.13 20.60 5.56
CA LEU A 127 -2.12 19.55 5.75
C LEU A 127 -0.68 20.08 5.66
N THR A 128 -0.47 21.27 5.10
CA THR A 128 0.87 21.83 4.84
C THR A 128 1.46 22.69 5.94
N LEU A 129 0.72 22.97 7.01
CA LEU A 129 1.16 23.88 8.09
C LEU A 129 2.45 23.43 8.79
N GLU A 130 2.89 22.17 8.64
CA GLU A 130 4.08 21.61 9.30
C GLU A 130 5.16 21.05 8.36
N ALA A 131 4.96 21.07 7.04
CA ALA A 131 5.92 20.47 6.10
C ALA A 131 6.90 21.54 5.56
N PRO A 132 8.16 21.62 6.04
CA PRO A 132 9.12 22.60 5.52
C PRO A 132 9.28 22.44 3.99
N PRO A 133 9.53 23.53 3.26
CA PRO A 133 9.84 23.43 1.84
C PRO A 133 11.07 22.55 1.67
N VAL A 134 10.98 21.56 0.79
CA VAL A 134 12.13 20.73 0.41
C VAL A 134 13.03 21.62 -0.44
N THR A 135 14.12 22.11 0.16
CA THR A 135 15.20 22.75 -0.60
C THR A 135 16.01 21.66 -1.27
N HIS A 136 15.84 21.50 -2.58
CA HIS A 136 16.80 20.76 -3.38
C HIS A 136 18.08 21.61 -3.45
N ALA A 137 19.13 21.14 -2.79
CA ALA A 137 20.51 21.59 -3.03
C ALA A 137 21.10 20.79 -4.21
#